data_AF-A0A8T4RCH2-F1
#
_entry.id   AF-A0A8T4RCH2-F1
#
_cell.length_a   1.000
_cell.length_b   1.000
_cell.length_c   1.000
_cell.angle_alpha   90.00
_cell.angle_beta   90.00
_cell.angle_gamma   90.00
#
_symmetry.space_group_name_H-M   'P 1'
#
loop_
_entity.id
_entity.type
_entity.pdbx_description
1 polymer ?
#
loop_
_entity_poly.entity_id
_entity_poly.type
_entity_poly.pdbx_seq_one_letter_code
_entity_poly.pdbx_strand_id
1 'polypeptide(L)'
;MQDIQENLERAKQELSKYSEQLMQEMELQAFGDLYAVSAPTKTRARSAKDSQEIRDTKWKAALEKAKGDEKKAFKIWAKLN
;
A
#
# COMPACT_ATOMS: atom_id res chain seq x y z
N MET A 1 -29.20 18.45 -17.74
CA MET A 1 -28.45 17.54 -18.64
C MET A 1 -26.94 17.61 -18.41
N GLN A 2 -26.34 18.80 -18.22
CA GLN A 2 -24.91 18.94 -17.91
C GLN A 2 -24.46 18.21 -16.63
N ASP A 3 -25.23 18.30 -15.53
CA ASP A 3 -24.89 17.61 -14.26
C ASP A 3 -24.82 16.08 -14.38
N ILE A 4 -25.63 15.49 -15.27
CA ILE A 4 -25.63 14.03 -15.50
C ILE A 4 -24.37 13.63 -16.28
N GLN A 5 -23.93 14.45 -17.23
CA GLN A 5 -22.70 14.21 -17.98
C GLN A 5 -21.46 14.39 -17.10
N GLU A 6 -21.42 15.40 -16.23
CA GLU A 6 -20.31 15.57 -15.28
C GLU A 6 -20.23 14.42 -14.26
N ASN A 7 -21.38 13.97 -13.74
CA ASN A 7 -21.40 12.82 -12.82
C ASN A 7 -20.97 11.52 -13.50
N LEU A 8 -21.37 11.31 -14.76
CA LEU A 8 -20.93 10.15 -15.54
C LEU A 8 -19.41 10.18 -15.77
N GLU A 9 -18.86 11.36 -16.06
CA GLU A 9 -17.42 11.50 -16.32
C GLU A 9 -16.58 11.31 -15.04
N ARG A 10 -17.06 11.80 -13.89
CA ARG A 10 -16.44 11.47 -12.58
C ARG A 10 -16.45 9.98 -12.30
N ALA A 11 -17.59 9.32 -12.50
CA ALA A 11 -17.71 7.88 -12.25
C ALA A 11 -16.74 7.07 -13.12
N LYS A 12 -16.56 7.44 -14.39
CA LYS A 12 -15.56 6.78 -15.27
C LYS A 12 -14.12 7.00 -14.78
N GLN A 13 -13.78 8.22 -14.35
CA GLN A 13 -12.45 8.52 -13.83
C GLN A 13 -12.15 7.76 -12.54
N GLU A 14 -13.12 7.66 -11.63
CA GLU A 14 -12.98 6.86 -10.41
C GLU A 14 -12.83 5.38 -10.73
N LEU A 15 -13.63 4.85 -11.67
CA LEU A 15 -13.55 3.44 -12.08
C LEU A 15 -12.19 3.11 -12.73
N SER A 16 -11.65 4.02 -13.54
CA SER A 16 -10.31 3.88 -14.13
C SER A 16 -9.24 3.80 -13.04
N LYS A 17 -9.30 4.70 -12.05
CA LYS A 17 -8.36 4.70 -10.91
C LYS A 17 -8.43 3.41 -10.11
N TYR A 18 -9.64 2.93 -9.82
CA TYR A 18 -9.82 1.66 -9.11
C TYR A 18 -9.30 0.47 -9.92
N SER A 19 -9.52 0.47 -11.24
CA SER A 19 -9.00 -0.58 -12.11
C SER A 19 -7.47 -0.60 -12.15
N GLU A 20 -6.84 0.58 -12.22
CA GLU A 20 -5.38 0.70 -12.19
C GLU A 20 -4.81 0.23 -10.85
N GLN A 21 -5.42 0.63 -9.72
CA GLN A 21 -5.04 0.16 -8.39
C GLN A 21 -5.17 -1.36 -8.26
N LEU A 22 -6.28 -1.94 -8.75
CA LEU A 22 -6.49 -3.38 -8.71
C LEU A 22 -5.45 -4.13 -9.53
N MET A 23 -5.11 -3.65 -10.73
CA MET A 23 -4.05 -4.26 -11.54
C MET A 23 -2.70 -4.22 -10.82
N GLN A 24 -2.35 -3.08 -10.20
CA GLN A 24 -1.12 -2.97 -9.41
C GLN A 24 -1.10 -3.94 -8.22
N GLU A 25 -2.21 -4.10 -7.52
CA GLU A 25 -2.33 -5.07 -6.42
C GLU A 25 -2.17 -6.50 -6.91
N MET A 26 -2.77 -6.85 -8.05
CA MET A 26 -2.63 -8.17 -8.66
C MET A 26 -1.19 -8.47 -9.10
N GLU A 27 -0.50 -7.49 -9.69
CA GLU A 27 0.92 -7.61 -10.07
C GLU A 27 1.82 -7.78 -8.84
N LEU A 28 1.57 -7.02 -7.78
CA LEU A 28 2.27 -7.14 -6.50
C LEU A 28 2.07 -8.52 -5.86
N GLN A 29 0.85 -9.04 -5.90
CA GLN A 29 0.52 -10.36 -5.40
C GLN A 29 1.24 -11.45 -6.21
N ALA A 30 1.16 -11.39 -7.55
CA ALA A 30 1.83 -12.35 -8.43
C ALA A 30 3.35 -12.33 -8.23
N PHE A 31 3.94 -11.15 -8.05
CA PHE A 31 5.35 -11.01 -7.68
C PHE A 31 5.65 -11.65 -6.32
N GLY A 32 4.81 -11.41 -5.31
CA GLY A 32 4.96 -12.00 -3.97
C GLY A 32 4.95 -13.53 -4.01
N ASP A 33 4.02 -14.11 -4.76
CA ASP A 33 3.90 -15.55 -4.95
C ASP A 33 5.14 -16.12 -5.66
N LEU A 34 5.54 -15.52 -6.79
CA LEU A 34 6.76 -15.92 -7.52
C LEU A 34 8.00 -15.81 -6.64
N TYR A 35 8.16 -14.72 -5.91
CA TYR A 35 9.30 -14.49 -5.03
C TYR A 35 9.35 -15.51 -3.89
N ALA A 36 8.20 -15.90 -3.32
CA ALA A 36 8.13 -16.89 -2.25
C ALA A 36 8.67 -18.26 -2.66
N VAL A 37 8.46 -18.69 -3.90
CA VAL A 37 8.90 -20.00 -4.44
C VAL A 37 10.23 -19.96 -5.18
N SER A 38 10.54 -18.86 -5.88
CA SER A 38 11.70 -18.79 -6.78
C SER A 38 12.95 -18.15 -6.15
N ALA A 39 12.79 -17.30 -5.13
CA ALA A 39 13.94 -16.62 -4.54
C ALA A 39 14.70 -17.53 -3.55
N PRO A 40 16.05 -17.58 -3.60
CA PRO A 40 16.86 -18.32 -2.64
C PRO A 40 16.52 -17.93 -1.20
N THR A 41 16.52 -18.89 -0.27
CA THR A 41 16.12 -18.69 1.13
C THR A 41 16.87 -17.56 1.83
N LYS A 42 18.17 -17.38 1.54
CA LYS A 42 18.97 -16.26 2.07
C LYS A 42 18.47 -14.90 1.61
N THR A 43 18.05 -14.78 0.35
CA THR A 43 17.49 -13.54 -0.21
C THR A 43 16.15 -13.23 0.42
N ARG A 44 15.26 -14.24 0.55
CA ARG A 44 13.97 -14.09 1.24
C ARG A 44 14.12 -13.62 2.68
N ALA A 45 15.05 -14.21 3.44
CA ALA A 45 15.33 -13.81 4.81
C ALA A 45 15.84 -12.36 4.90
N ARG A 46 16.73 -11.95 3.98
CA ARG A 46 17.23 -10.57 3.91
C ARG A 46 16.11 -9.59 3.59
N SER A 47 15.32 -9.85 2.54
CA SER A 47 14.22 -8.96 2.17
C SER A 47 13.12 -8.88 3.22
N ALA A 48 12.86 -9.98 3.96
CA ALA A 48 11.95 -9.96 5.10
C ALA A 48 12.48 -9.07 6.24
N LYS A 49 13.79 -9.15 6.54
CA LYS A 49 14.46 -8.27 7.52
C LYS A 49 14.38 -6.81 7.10
N ASP A 50 14.74 -6.50 5.86
CA ASP A 50 14.70 -5.14 5.32
C ASP A 50 13.27 -4.57 5.34
N SER A 51 12.27 -5.39 4.99
CA SER A 51 10.86 -5.01 5.05
C SER A 51 10.40 -4.71 6.48
N GLN A 52 10.86 -5.51 7.45
CA GLN A 52 10.54 -5.28 8.86
C GLN A 52 11.17 -3.98 9.36
N GLU A 53 12.44 -3.72 9.03
CA GLU A 53 13.13 -2.48 9.41
C GLU A 53 12.43 -1.23 8.83
N ILE A 54 11.96 -1.31 7.57
CA ILE A 54 11.17 -0.24 6.94
C ILE A 54 9.84 -0.04 7.68
N ARG A 55 9.12 -1.12 8.02
CA ARG A 55 7.86 -1.05 8.77
C ARG A 55 8.05 -0.40 10.13
N ASP A 56 9.08 -0.81 10.87
CA ASP A 56 9.39 -0.28 12.19
C ASP A 56 9.78 1.21 12.13
N THR A 57 10.53 1.60 11.10
CA THR A 57 10.92 3.00 10.87
C THR A 57 9.69 3.87 10.57
N LYS A 58 8.82 3.42 9.66
CA LYS A 58 7.55 4.11 9.36
C LYS A 58 6.65 4.18 10.59
N TRP A 59 6.59 3.11 11.40
CA TRP A 59 5.79 3.06 12.61
C TRP A 59 6.28 4.04 13.68
N LYS A 60 7.60 4.10 13.93
CA LYS A 60 8.21 5.09 14.82
C LYS A 60 7.91 6.51 14.39
N ALA A 61 8.06 6.82 13.09
CA ALA A 61 7.73 8.13 12.55
C ALA A 61 6.23 8.48 12.71
N ALA A 62 5.35 7.49 12.54
CA ALA A 62 3.91 7.67 12.76
C ALA A 62 3.57 7.90 14.24
N LEU A 63 4.21 7.18 15.16
CA LEU A 63 4.07 7.37 16.61
C LEU A 63 4.55 8.75 17.06
N GLU A 64 5.69 9.20 16.54
CA GLU A 64 6.24 10.52 16.84
C GLU A 64 5.28 11.64 16.39
N LYS A 65 4.76 11.56 15.16
CA LYS A 65 3.73 12.48 14.66
C LYS A 65 2.44 12.43 15.47
N ALA A 66 2.07 11.25 15.95
CA ALA A 66 0.90 11.05 16.79
C ALA A 66 1.12 11.42 18.27
N LYS A 67 2.32 11.86 18.65
CA LYS A 67 2.73 12.13 20.04
C LYS A 67 2.47 10.93 20.98
N GLY A 68 2.71 9.72 20.48
CA GLY A 68 2.50 8.47 21.21
C GLY A 68 1.07 7.92 21.21
N ASP A 69 0.11 8.58 20.56
CA ASP A 69 -1.26 8.04 20.42
C ASP A 69 -1.29 6.92 19.35
N GLU A 70 -1.36 5.66 19.78
CA GLU A 70 -1.32 4.49 18.89
C GLU A 70 -2.46 4.47 17.87
N LYS A 71 -3.67 4.92 18.23
CA LYS A 71 -4.82 4.95 17.30
C LYS A 71 -4.63 5.98 16.21
N LYS A 72 -4.05 7.14 16.54
CA LYS A 72 -3.69 8.16 15.54
C LYS A 72 -2.47 7.73 14.73
N ALA A 73 -1.48 7.11 15.36
CA ALA A 73 -0.29 6.57 14.69
C ALA A 73 -0.67 5.53 13.63
N PHE A 74 -1.61 4.63 13.96
CA PHE A 74 -2.16 3.67 12.99
C PHE A 74 -2.77 4.36 11.77
N LYS A 75 -3.62 5.38 11.97
CA LYS A 75 -4.21 6.14 10.85
C LYS A 75 -3.16 6.88 10.01
N ILE A 76 -2.07 7.35 10.62
CA ILE A 76 -0.97 8.02 9.92
C ILE A 76 -0.13 6.99 9.16
N TRP A 77 0.22 5.87 9.78
CA TRP A 77 0.99 4.79 9.19
C TRP A 77 0.26 4.15 8.00
N ALA A 78 -1.05 3.92 8.12
CA ALA A 78 -1.88 3.39 7.04
C ALA A 78 -2.02 4.33 5.83
N LYS A 79 -1.67 5.63 5.97
CA LYS A 79 -1.59 6.59 4.85
C LYS A 79 -0.18 6.71 4.25
N LEU A 80 0.83 6.12 4.90
CA LEU A 80 2.24 6.13 4.47
C LEU A 80 2.66 4.83 3.77
N ASN A 81 1.76 3.84 3.73
CA ASN A 81 1.81 2.65 2.89
C ASN A 81 0.80 2.79 1.77
#